data_AF-A0A9E0A8E9-F1
#
_entry.id   AF-A0A9E0A8E9-F1
#
_cell.length_a   1.000
_cell.length_b   1.000
_cell.length_c   1.000
_cell.angle_alpha   90.00
_cell.angle_beta   90.00
_cell.angle_gamma   90.00
#
_symmetry.space_group_name_H-M   'P 1'
#
loop_
_entity.id
_entity.type
_entity.pdbx_description
1 polymer ?
#
loop_
_entity_poly.entity_id
_entity_poly.type
_entity_poly.pdbx_seq_one_letter_code
_entity_poly.pdbx_strand_id
1 'polypeptide(L)'
;MKTKSLLFALLVMLGSFTACDLIDDGTDDGGSNIINSDITTNTTWESGKTYVISGSIGVDGAILTIQPGVTVKFETGASLHIGYYNNATLIANGTSSKPIVFTSTAANPTAGAWEGITFWDNSLNSSMQYCKVQYAGKSNEGAVNVKTCAITFSNNEVTNAKYYGVMLNYEGSFTEMANNSFANCGDHPLRISAEYMHTIGVGNTFTCPADKGISVFSGDATGNITWRKHSVPYFVDSDIDYDNGTLTIEPGAIFKFSAGGELHIGYYNNSTLVANGTSNNRIIFTSSAAVPAAGAWEGITFWDHSLNSSMQYCDILYAGTSSEGAVNVKTCAITFQNNTIDYAKTYGILVNSEGSFTSITNNTFSNCGDHPLRMSAKYMHTIGTGNVFNCLADKGVNIYAGDATGNITWRKLDKPYYIEGEIDFDNGTLTIEPGTILKFDANGSFHIGYYNNSTLIANGNSSNYIEFTSSASSPAAGAWDCVHLWDNNTSNTSFQYCKFKYAGKGSSSDRAALKASSTSFSLNNCEFSYSGGWGIYLFSSTYTGSGNTFTSCTLGDVGHN
;
A
#
# COMPACT_ATOMS: atom_id res chain seq x y z
N MET A 1 48.52 71.98 23.46
CA MET A 1 48.62 71.09 22.28
C MET A 1 47.25 71.08 21.62
N LYS A 2 47.18 71.58 20.37
CA LYS A 2 46.13 71.50 19.33
C LYS A 2 44.64 71.44 19.78
N THR A 3 43.81 72.49 19.64
CA THR A 3 43.08 72.95 18.42
C THR A 3 42.45 71.79 17.61
N LYS A 4 41.19 71.81 17.15
CA LYS A 4 40.31 72.89 16.70
C LYS A 4 38.87 72.34 16.53
N SER A 5 37.89 73.19 16.85
CA SER A 5 36.50 73.17 16.36
C SER A 5 36.44 73.24 14.83
N LEU A 6 35.36 72.79 14.18
CA LEU A 6 34.72 73.53 13.08
C LEU A 6 33.32 72.98 12.71
N LEU A 7 32.31 73.81 12.96
CA LEU A 7 31.06 73.97 12.17
C LEU A 7 31.40 74.51 10.76
N PHE A 8 30.57 74.23 9.74
CA PHE A 8 30.14 75.10 8.61
C PHE A 8 29.34 74.23 7.62
N ALA A 9 28.03 74.38 7.37
CA ALA A 9 27.24 75.48 6.81
C ALA A 9 27.39 75.70 5.28
N LEU A 10 26.30 75.38 4.57
CA LEU A 10 25.64 76.13 3.48
C LEU A 10 26.41 76.38 2.14
N LEU A 11 25.76 76.14 0.98
CA LEU A 11 25.22 77.17 0.06
C LEU A 11 25.06 76.70 -1.42
N VAL A 12 23.80 76.67 -1.89
CA VAL A 12 23.20 77.17 -3.16
C VAL A 12 23.77 76.77 -4.53
N MET A 13 22.87 76.33 -5.42
CA MET A 13 22.61 76.99 -6.72
C MET A 13 21.24 76.59 -7.29
N LEU A 14 20.31 77.54 -7.23
CA LEU A 14 19.15 77.67 -8.10
C LEU A 14 19.62 78.17 -9.47
N GLY A 15 19.16 77.52 -10.54
CA GLY A 15 19.30 77.97 -11.92
C GLY A 15 18.22 77.31 -12.77
N SER A 16 17.12 78.02 -12.98
CA SER A 16 16.05 77.73 -13.94
C SER A 16 16.54 77.90 -15.39
N PHE A 17 16.08 77.06 -16.33
CA PHE A 17 15.25 77.46 -17.47
C PHE A 17 14.72 76.22 -18.23
N THR A 18 13.52 76.41 -18.78
CA THR A 18 12.52 75.51 -19.36
C THR A 18 12.91 74.78 -20.65
N ALA A 19 12.41 73.55 -20.82
CA ALA A 19 11.80 73.12 -22.08
C ALA A 19 10.64 72.17 -21.76
N CYS A 20 9.45 72.55 -22.23
CA CYS A 20 8.24 71.76 -22.22
C CYS A 20 8.46 70.57 -23.16
N ASP A 21 8.27 69.35 -22.68
CA ASP A 21 7.72 68.28 -23.50
C ASP A 21 6.85 67.42 -22.57
N LEU A 22 5.60 67.33 -22.98
CA LEU A 22 4.58 66.48 -22.39
C LEU A 22 5.13 65.05 -22.36
N ILE A 23 5.39 64.51 -21.16
CA ILE A 23 5.38 63.05 -21.00
C ILE A 23 3.91 62.69 -20.96
N ASP A 24 3.42 62.44 -22.17
CA ASP A 24 2.33 61.55 -22.54
C ASP A 24 1.95 60.62 -21.38
N ASP A 25 0.89 61.00 -20.66
CA ASP A 25 0.00 60.04 -20.02
C ASP A 25 -0.58 59.21 -21.16
N GLY A 26 0.20 58.21 -21.57
CA GLY A 26 -0.21 57.19 -22.51
C GLY A 26 -1.28 56.34 -21.85
N THR A 27 -2.48 56.89 -21.77
CA THR A 27 -3.72 56.14 -21.88
C THR A 27 -3.59 55.30 -23.16
N ASP A 28 -3.14 54.06 -23.00
CA ASP A 28 -3.26 53.06 -24.04
C ASP A 28 -4.76 52.80 -24.23
N ASP A 29 -5.35 53.51 -25.20
CA ASP A 29 -6.64 53.21 -25.84
C ASP A 29 -6.52 51.95 -26.72
N GLY A 30 -5.94 50.89 -26.15
CA GLY A 30 -5.98 49.55 -26.70
C GLY A 30 -7.32 48.96 -26.30
N GLY A 31 -8.35 49.19 -27.13
CA GLY A 31 -9.70 48.64 -26.94
C GLY A 31 -9.64 47.24 -26.33
N SER A 32 -10.25 47.07 -25.15
CA SER A 32 -10.18 45.82 -24.39
C SER A 32 -10.54 44.67 -25.34
N ASN A 33 -9.61 43.72 -25.55
CA ASN A 33 -9.86 42.55 -26.38
C ASN A 33 -10.82 41.62 -25.62
N ILE A 34 -12.07 42.06 -25.50
CA ILE A 34 -13.14 41.38 -24.79
C ILE A 34 -13.62 40.25 -25.68
N ILE A 35 -13.53 39.04 -25.15
CA ILE A 35 -14.04 37.82 -25.74
C ILE A 35 -15.36 37.51 -25.02
N ASN A 36 -16.46 37.61 -25.76
CA ASN A 36 -17.82 37.46 -25.27
C ASN A 36 -18.68 36.50 -26.11
N SER A 37 -18.06 35.81 -27.07
CA SER A 37 -18.68 34.78 -27.89
C SER A 37 -17.70 33.64 -28.15
N ASP A 38 -18.23 32.46 -28.46
CA ASP A 38 -17.44 31.28 -28.78
C ASP A 38 -16.51 31.50 -29.97
N ILE A 39 -15.39 30.78 -29.95
CA ILE A 39 -14.35 30.77 -30.98
C ILE A 39 -14.60 29.56 -31.87
N THR A 40 -15.25 29.81 -33.01
CA THR A 40 -15.61 28.77 -33.99
C THR A 40 -14.74 28.77 -35.24
N THR A 41 -13.71 29.63 -35.28
CA THR A 41 -12.70 29.67 -36.34
C THR A 41 -11.31 29.84 -35.74
N ASN A 42 -10.30 29.34 -36.45
CA ASN A 42 -8.91 29.41 -35.99
C ASN A 42 -8.53 30.84 -35.63
N THR A 43 -8.11 31.03 -34.38
CA THR A 43 -7.87 32.35 -33.80
C THR A 43 -6.50 32.37 -33.12
N THR A 44 -5.78 33.48 -33.29
CA THR A 44 -4.49 33.71 -32.62
C THR A 44 -4.60 34.90 -31.70
N TRP A 45 -4.25 34.71 -30.43
CA TRP A 45 -4.05 35.78 -29.47
C TRP A 45 -2.58 36.19 -29.45
N GLU A 46 -2.33 37.40 -29.93
CA GLU A 46 -0.98 37.91 -30.22
C GLU A 46 -0.20 38.33 -28.97
N SER A 47 1.12 38.12 -29.00
CA SER A 47 2.05 38.44 -27.92
C SER A 47 1.96 39.89 -27.45
N GLY A 48 2.12 40.11 -26.14
CA GLY A 48 2.12 41.44 -25.52
C GLY A 48 0.73 42.04 -25.28
N LYS A 49 -0.34 41.37 -25.72
CA LYS A 49 -1.72 41.83 -25.52
C LYS A 49 -2.37 41.21 -24.27
N THR A 50 -3.37 41.93 -23.76
CA THR A 50 -4.32 41.41 -22.76
C THR A 50 -5.66 41.11 -23.43
N TYR A 51 -6.22 39.94 -23.14
CA TYR A 51 -7.56 39.51 -23.55
C TYR A 51 -8.44 39.34 -22.33
N VAL A 52 -9.70 39.74 -22.40
CA VAL A 52 -10.66 39.67 -21.29
C VAL A 52 -11.82 38.75 -21.65
N ILE A 53 -11.99 37.65 -20.93
CA ILE A 53 -13.11 36.72 -21.11
C ILE A 53 -14.24 37.14 -20.17
N SER A 54 -15.39 37.50 -20.75
CA SER A 54 -16.54 38.09 -20.03
C SER A 54 -17.69 37.11 -19.74
N GLY A 55 -17.49 35.82 -20.00
CA GLY A 55 -18.50 34.79 -19.78
C GLY A 55 -17.94 33.38 -19.96
N SER A 56 -18.81 32.42 -20.25
CA SER A 56 -18.40 31.08 -20.65
C SER A 56 -18.12 31.06 -22.14
N ILE A 57 -16.87 30.82 -22.53
CA ILE A 57 -16.43 30.82 -23.93
C ILE A 57 -15.98 29.42 -24.34
N GLY A 58 -16.60 28.89 -25.39
CA GLY A 58 -16.20 27.65 -26.06
C GLY A 58 -15.18 27.91 -27.18
N VAL A 59 -14.25 26.98 -27.37
CA VAL A 59 -13.47 26.80 -28.59
C VAL A 59 -13.94 25.48 -29.21
N ASP A 60 -14.62 25.57 -30.35
CA ASP A 60 -15.31 24.44 -30.97
C ASP A 60 -15.15 24.47 -32.49
N GLY A 61 -14.62 23.39 -33.08
CA GLY A 61 -14.33 23.34 -34.52
C GLY A 61 -13.14 24.21 -34.93
N ALA A 62 -12.29 24.60 -33.98
CA ALA A 62 -11.26 25.61 -34.16
C ALA A 62 -10.00 25.32 -33.35
N ILE A 63 -8.91 25.97 -33.77
CA ILE A 63 -7.66 26.04 -33.02
C ILE A 63 -7.53 27.44 -32.42
N LEU A 64 -7.41 27.51 -31.09
CA LEU A 64 -7.01 28.72 -30.38
C LEU A 64 -5.50 28.65 -30.10
N THR A 65 -4.74 29.56 -30.71
CA THR A 65 -3.30 29.71 -30.44
C THR A 65 -3.07 30.95 -29.59
N ILE A 66 -2.49 30.77 -28.41
CA ILE A 66 -2.12 31.87 -27.50
C ILE A 66 -0.60 32.02 -27.55
N GLN A 67 -0.11 33.15 -28.05
CA GLN A 67 1.33 33.38 -28.19
C GLN A 67 2.01 33.67 -26.83
N PRO A 68 3.33 33.45 -26.71
CA PRO A 68 4.08 33.75 -25.49
C PRO A 68 3.89 35.19 -24.99
N GLY A 69 3.77 35.37 -23.67
CA GLY A 69 3.64 36.67 -23.03
C GLY A 69 2.22 37.28 -23.06
N VAL A 70 1.21 36.54 -23.54
CA VAL A 70 -0.19 36.97 -23.45
C VAL A 70 -0.71 36.90 -22.01
N THR A 71 -1.50 37.90 -21.60
CA THR A 71 -2.30 37.84 -20.38
C THR A 71 -3.78 37.66 -20.73
N VAL A 72 -4.41 36.61 -20.21
CA VAL A 72 -5.82 36.32 -20.33
C VAL A 72 -6.48 36.57 -18.97
N LYS A 73 -7.39 37.53 -18.91
CA LYS A 73 -8.13 37.89 -17.71
C LYS A 73 -9.56 37.39 -17.80
N PHE A 74 -10.05 36.78 -16.73
CA PHE A 74 -11.42 36.26 -16.64
C PHE A 74 -12.26 37.15 -15.72
N GLU A 75 -13.44 37.52 -16.18
CA GLU A 75 -14.48 38.10 -15.32
C GLU A 75 -14.98 37.09 -14.28
N THR A 76 -15.72 37.60 -13.28
CA THR A 76 -16.18 36.75 -12.19
C THR A 76 -17.10 35.65 -12.72
N GLY A 77 -16.72 34.39 -12.52
CA GLY A 77 -17.48 33.24 -13.02
C GLY A 77 -17.36 32.98 -14.53
N ALA A 78 -16.42 33.63 -15.22
CA ALA A 78 -16.08 33.29 -16.60
C ALA A 78 -15.30 31.96 -16.69
N SER A 79 -15.36 31.32 -17.84
CA SER A 79 -14.76 30.01 -18.11
C SER A 79 -14.27 29.90 -19.56
N LEU A 80 -13.32 28.99 -19.80
CA LEU A 80 -12.87 28.61 -21.14
C LEU A 80 -13.05 27.11 -21.33
N HIS A 81 -13.79 26.72 -22.35
CA HIS A 81 -14.08 25.32 -22.69
C HIS A 81 -13.46 24.98 -24.04
N ILE A 82 -12.74 23.86 -24.12
CA ILE A 82 -12.09 23.41 -25.35
C ILE A 82 -12.72 22.09 -25.79
N GLY A 83 -13.35 22.10 -26.95
CA GLY A 83 -13.87 20.92 -27.62
C GLY A 83 -15.10 20.29 -26.94
N TYR A 84 -16.09 21.11 -26.58
CA TYR A 84 -17.29 20.62 -25.91
C TYR A 84 -18.29 19.97 -26.89
N TYR A 85 -18.40 20.50 -28.10
CA TYR A 85 -19.30 20.01 -29.14
C TYR A 85 -18.56 19.51 -30.39
N ASN A 86 -17.41 20.11 -30.71
CA ASN A 86 -16.66 19.81 -31.94
C ASN A 86 -15.18 19.74 -31.65
N ASN A 87 -14.44 19.02 -32.50
CA ASN A 87 -12.98 18.94 -32.41
C ASN A 87 -12.34 20.33 -32.29
N ALA A 88 -11.56 20.52 -31.25
CA ALA A 88 -10.87 21.77 -30.99
C ALA A 88 -9.49 21.54 -30.38
N THR A 89 -8.65 22.57 -30.47
CA THR A 89 -7.29 22.51 -29.92
C THR A 89 -6.95 23.85 -29.26
N LEU A 90 -6.39 23.79 -28.05
CA LEU A 90 -5.69 24.93 -27.44
C LEU A 90 -4.19 24.74 -27.58
N ILE A 91 -3.51 25.75 -28.13
CA ILE A 91 -2.05 25.83 -28.16
C ILE A 91 -1.64 27.04 -27.30
N ALA A 92 -1.36 26.80 -26.03
CA ALA A 92 -0.91 27.81 -25.08
C ALA A 92 0.53 27.49 -24.65
N ASN A 93 1.48 27.74 -25.54
CA ASN A 93 2.90 27.43 -25.32
C ASN A 93 3.70 28.74 -25.16
N GLY A 94 3.86 29.17 -23.90
CA GLY A 94 4.73 30.28 -23.54
C GLY A 94 6.20 29.90 -23.54
N THR A 95 7.03 30.77 -22.96
CA THR A 95 8.44 30.48 -22.68
C THR A 95 8.79 30.87 -21.25
N SER A 96 9.92 30.39 -20.73
CA SER A 96 10.41 30.78 -19.39
C SER A 96 10.57 32.30 -19.23
N SER A 97 10.92 33.02 -20.30
CA SER A 97 11.06 34.48 -20.31
C SER A 97 9.75 35.22 -20.60
N LYS A 98 8.76 34.57 -21.21
CA LYS A 98 7.46 35.14 -21.59
C LYS A 98 6.34 34.12 -21.32
N PRO A 99 6.02 33.85 -20.05
CA PRO A 99 4.95 32.93 -19.72
C PRO A 99 3.60 33.49 -20.15
N ILE A 100 2.64 32.61 -20.45
CA ILE A 100 1.24 32.99 -20.66
C ILE A 100 0.55 33.04 -19.30
N VAL A 101 -0.22 34.08 -19.01
CA VAL A 101 -0.87 34.26 -17.70
C VAL A 101 -2.38 34.19 -17.83
N PHE A 102 -3.01 33.23 -17.16
CA PHE A 102 -4.47 33.12 -16.99
C PHE A 102 -4.83 33.54 -15.56
N THR A 103 -5.58 34.63 -15.41
CA THR A 103 -5.89 35.22 -14.10
C THR A 103 -7.24 35.94 -14.08
N SER A 104 -7.66 36.48 -12.93
CA SER A 104 -8.92 37.24 -12.82
C SER A 104 -8.74 38.71 -13.23
N THR A 105 -9.84 39.34 -13.65
CA THR A 105 -9.96 40.80 -13.80
C THR A 105 -9.99 41.57 -12.47
N ALA A 106 -10.24 40.88 -11.34
CA ALA A 106 -10.34 41.52 -10.03
C ALA A 106 -9.01 42.15 -9.57
N ALA A 107 -9.08 43.33 -8.94
CA ALA A 107 -7.91 44.00 -8.38
C ALA A 107 -7.25 43.22 -7.23
N ASN A 108 -8.06 42.51 -6.43
CA ASN A 108 -7.62 41.65 -5.33
C ASN A 108 -8.30 40.28 -5.49
N PRO A 109 -7.78 39.42 -6.39
CA PRO A 109 -8.45 38.16 -6.70
C PRO A 109 -8.35 37.18 -5.53
N THR A 110 -9.46 36.49 -5.27
CA THR A 110 -9.51 35.36 -4.33
C THR A 110 -9.55 34.05 -5.11
N ALA A 111 -9.16 32.95 -4.47
CA ALA A 111 -9.27 31.62 -5.06
C ALA A 111 -10.71 31.33 -5.55
N GLY A 112 -10.86 30.90 -6.80
CA GLY A 112 -12.15 30.65 -7.45
C GLY A 112 -12.86 31.92 -7.94
N ALA A 113 -12.11 32.98 -8.27
CA ALA A 113 -12.64 34.19 -8.89
C ALA A 113 -13.22 33.91 -10.30
N TRP A 114 -12.72 32.89 -10.98
CA TRP A 114 -13.22 32.41 -12.26
C TRP A 114 -13.25 30.87 -12.26
N GLU A 115 -13.99 30.26 -13.18
CA GLU A 115 -14.34 28.84 -13.05
C GLU A 115 -13.15 27.94 -13.36
N GLY A 116 -12.47 28.17 -14.48
CA GLY A 116 -11.31 27.40 -14.90
C GLY A 116 -11.24 27.22 -16.42
N ILE A 117 -10.25 26.46 -16.84
CA ILE A 117 -10.09 25.99 -18.23
C ILE A 117 -10.50 24.52 -18.26
N THR A 118 -11.43 24.15 -19.11
CA THR A 118 -11.89 22.76 -19.23
C THR A 118 -11.65 22.23 -20.63
N PHE A 119 -10.90 21.14 -20.71
CA PHE A 119 -10.74 20.32 -21.91
C PHE A 119 -11.75 19.19 -21.85
N TRP A 120 -12.58 19.08 -22.88
CA TRP A 120 -13.59 18.05 -23.03
C TRP A 120 -13.13 16.98 -24.03
N ASP A 121 -13.98 15.99 -24.25
CA ASP A 121 -13.76 14.80 -25.08
C ASP A 121 -13.28 15.10 -26.50
N ASN A 122 -13.69 16.24 -27.09
CA ASN A 122 -13.26 16.64 -28.43
C ASN A 122 -12.03 17.56 -28.44
N SER A 123 -11.35 17.75 -27.31
CA SER A 123 -10.05 18.43 -27.27
C SER A 123 -8.93 17.53 -27.79
N LEU A 124 -8.39 17.87 -28.95
CA LEU A 124 -7.33 17.10 -29.61
C LEU A 124 -6.00 17.85 -29.59
N ASN A 125 -4.92 17.16 -29.19
CA ASN A 125 -3.54 17.69 -29.21
C ASN A 125 -3.36 19.04 -28.48
N SER A 126 -4.18 19.30 -27.46
CA SER A 126 -4.09 20.54 -26.68
C SER A 126 -2.82 20.56 -25.82
N SER A 127 -2.21 21.73 -25.71
CA SER A 127 -0.96 21.93 -24.99
C SER A 127 -0.96 23.21 -24.16
N MET A 128 -0.49 23.10 -22.93
CA MET A 128 -0.17 24.20 -22.03
C MET A 128 1.28 24.05 -21.57
N GLN A 129 2.13 24.99 -21.96
CA GLN A 129 3.53 25.02 -21.57
C GLN A 129 3.94 26.42 -21.12
N TYR A 130 4.72 26.53 -20.04
CA TYR A 130 5.13 27.83 -19.46
C TYR A 130 3.93 28.77 -19.21
N CYS A 131 2.82 28.22 -18.74
CA CYS A 131 1.62 28.95 -18.36
C CYS A 131 1.58 29.20 -16.86
N LYS A 132 0.96 30.30 -16.44
CA LYS A 132 0.56 30.58 -15.06
C LYS A 132 -0.95 30.59 -14.97
N VAL A 133 -1.54 29.69 -14.18
CA VAL A 133 -2.99 29.62 -13.94
C VAL A 133 -3.25 30.01 -12.49
N GLN A 134 -3.96 31.12 -12.28
CA GLN A 134 -4.07 31.73 -10.95
C GLN A 134 -5.53 32.01 -10.57
N TYR A 135 -5.86 31.80 -9.29
CA TYR A 135 -7.13 32.19 -8.68
C TYR A 135 -8.40 31.56 -9.28
N ALA A 136 -8.26 30.39 -9.92
CA ALA A 136 -9.36 29.68 -10.58
C ALA A 136 -9.91 28.51 -9.74
N GLY A 137 -10.76 27.68 -10.35
CA GLY A 137 -11.37 26.51 -9.75
C GLY A 137 -12.59 26.91 -8.92
N LYS A 138 -13.80 26.67 -9.41
CA LYS A 138 -15.04 26.96 -8.69
C LYS A 138 -15.84 25.66 -8.49
N SER A 139 -16.74 25.66 -7.50
CA SER A 139 -17.78 24.63 -7.35
C SER A 139 -17.30 23.17 -7.42
N ASN A 140 -16.21 22.81 -6.73
CA ASN A 140 -15.58 21.48 -6.69
C ASN A 140 -14.69 21.07 -7.88
N GLU A 141 -14.48 21.94 -8.86
CA GLU A 141 -13.62 21.67 -10.02
C GLU A 141 -12.17 22.17 -9.84
N GLY A 142 -11.29 21.73 -10.75
CA GLY A 142 -9.91 22.22 -10.83
C GLY A 142 -9.80 23.59 -11.50
N ALA A 143 -8.66 24.26 -11.31
CA ALA A 143 -8.29 25.43 -12.11
C ALA A 143 -8.11 25.07 -13.60
N VAL A 144 -7.63 23.84 -13.83
CA VAL A 144 -7.63 23.18 -15.15
C VAL A 144 -8.32 21.83 -15.00
N ASN A 145 -9.27 21.55 -15.89
CA ASN A 145 -10.03 20.30 -15.91
C ASN A 145 -9.76 19.56 -17.22
N VAL A 146 -9.46 18.26 -17.15
CA VAL A 146 -9.24 17.39 -18.31
C VAL A 146 -10.26 16.26 -18.26
N LYS A 147 -11.15 16.20 -19.24
CA LYS A 147 -12.30 15.27 -19.27
C LYS A 147 -12.27 14.48 -20.58
N THR A 148 -12.05 13.17 -20.49
CA THR A 148 -12.07 12.23 -21.63
C THR A 148 -11.12 12.58 -22.77
N CYS A 149 -10.01 13.26 -22.45
CA CYS A 149 -8.97 13.62 -23.41
C CYS A 149 -7.59 13.59 -22.76
N ALA A 150 -6.54 13.73 -23.58
CA ALA A 150 -5.18 13.87 -23.12
C ALA A 150 -4.58 15.22 -23.54
N ILE A 151 -3.83 15.86 -22.62
CA ILE A 151 -3.15 17.13 -22.90
C ILE A 151 -1.65 17.06 -22.56
N THR A 152 -0.87 17.92 -23.22
CA THR A 152 0.51 18.23 -22.80
C THR A 152 0.47 19.34 -21.77
N PHE A 153 0.99 19.09 -20.56
CA PHE A 153 0.99 20.05 -19.46
C PHE A 153 2.37 20.08 -18.78
N SER A 154 3.27 20.94 -19.26
CA SER A 154 4.63 20.99 -18.72
C SER A 154 5.14 22.40 -18.43
N ASN A 155 6.05 22.53 -17.45
CA ASN A 155 6.66 23.80 -17.08
C ASN A 155 5.66 24.89 -16.64
N ASN A 156 4.48 24.50 -16.14
CA ASN A 156 3.43 25.42 -15.72
C ASN A 156 3.49 25.75 -14.22
N GLU A 157 2.86 26.86 -13.85
CA GLU A 157 2.63 27.28 -12.47
C GLU A 157 1.12 27.36 -12.22
N VAL A 158 0.60 26.60 -11.26
CA VAL A 158 -0.81 26.64 -10.85
C VAL A 158 -0.88 27.09 -9.39
N THR A 159 -1.49 28.26 -9.15
CA THR A 159 -1.51 28.85 -7.80
C THR A 159 -2.88 29.39 -7.40
N ASN A 160 -3.14 29.32 -6.09
CA ASN A 160 -4.36 29.87 -5.47
C ASN A 160 -5.66 29.30 -6.09
N ALA A 161 -5.66 28.02 -6.46
CA ALA A 161 -6.87 27.35 -6.91
C ALA A 161 -7.80 27.10 -5.72
N LYS A 162 -9.11 27.33 -5.85
CA LYS A 162 -10.05 27.17 -4.72
C LYS A 162 -10.17 25.73 -4.25
N TYR A 163 -10.09 24.79 -5.19
CA TYR A 163 -10.28 23.37 -4.93
C TYR A 163 -9.09 22.59 -5.47
N TYR A 164 -9.14 22.04 -6.69
CA TYR A 164 -7.96 21.39 -7.28
C TYR A 164 -7.11 22.33 -8.13
N GLY A 165 -5.81 22.09 -8.19
CA GLY A 165 -4.95 22.73 -9.20
C GLY A 165 -5.30 22.22 -10.59
N VAL A 166 -5.11 20.92 -10.81
CA VAL A 166 -5.57 20.22 -12.01
C VAL A 166 -6.48 19.06 -11.59
N MET A 167 -7.60 18.89 -12.28
CA MET A 167 -8.53 17.78 -12.07
C MET A 167 -8.69 16.99 -13.36
N LEU A 168 -8.46 15.68 -13.29
CA LEU A 168 -8.70 14.75 -14.39
C LEU A 168 -9.88 13.85 -14.01
N ASN A 169 -10.90 13.82 -14.88
CA ASN A 169 -12.09 13.01 -14.71
C ASN A 169 -12.43 12.30 -16.02
N TYR A 170 -13.29 11.27 -15.95
CA TYR A 170 -13.83 10.58 -17.13
C TYR A 170 -12.74 10.18 -18.13
N GLU A 171 -11.68 9.50 -17.68
CA GLU A 171 -10.54 9.09 -18.55
C GLU A 171 -9.63 10.24 -19.02
N GLY A 172 -9.72 11.41 -18.38
CA GLY A 172 -8.75 12.48 -18.56
C GLY A 172 -7.33 12.01 -18.21
N SER A 173 -6.36 12.33 -19.06
CA SER A 173 -4.96 11.95 -18.86
C SER A 173 -3.98 13.02 -19.36
N PHE A 174 -2.68 12.75 -19.19
CA PHE A 174 -1.62 13.58 -19.75
C PHE A 174 -0.84 12.82 -20.81
N THR A 175 -0.54 13.48 -21.93
CA THR A 175 0.52 13.01 -22.83
C THR A 175 1.90 13.33 -22.26
N GLU A 176 1.99 14.43 -21.50
CA GLU A 176 3.17 14.80 -20.71
C GLU A 176 2.73 15.65 -19.51
N MET A 177 3.27 15.35 -18.33
CA MET A 177 3.06 16.14 -17.11
C MET A 177 4.38 16.32 -16.36
N ALA A 178 5.19 17.31 -16.75
CA ALA A 178 6.56 17.46 -16.23
C ALA A 178 6.92 18.90 -15.82
N ASN A 179 7.79 19.03 -14.80
CA ASN A 179 8.35 20.31 -14.36
C ASN A 179 7.32 21.38 -13.97
N ASN A 180 6.12 20.99 -13.54
CA ASN A 180 5.10 21.94 -13.10
C ASN A 180 5.28 22.31 -11.62
N SER A 181 4.75 23.45 -11.22
CA SER A 181 4.71 23.89 -9.83
C SER A 181 3.27 24.15 -9.40
N PHE A 182 2.90 23.60 -8.24
CA PHE A 182 1.58 23.78 -7.63
C PHE A 182 1.73 24.38 -6.25
N ALA A 183 0.99 25.45 -5.95
CA ALA A 183 0.97 26.02 -4.60
C ALA A 183 -0.41 26.58 -4.23
N ASN A 184 -0.73 26.59 -2.94
CA ASN A 184 -1.96 27.19 -2.39
C ASN A 184 -3.26 26.67 -3.07
N CYS A 185 -3.32 25.39 -3.38
CA CYS A 185 -4.56 24.75 -3.85
C CYS A 185 -5.41 24.35 -2.63
N GLY A 186 -6.70 24.66 -2.65
CA GLY A 186 -7.55 24.50 -1.47
C GLY A 186 -7.78 23.05 -1.04
N ASP A 187 -7.98 22.13 -2.00
CA ASP A 187 -8.11 20.70 -1.72
C ASP A 187 -6.82 19.95 -2.04
N HIS A 188 -6.63 19.49 -3.28
CA HIS A 188 -5.40 18.83 -3.70
C HIS A 188 -4.79 19.52 -4.93
N PRO A 189 -3.46 19.59 -5.09
CA PRO A 189 -2.85 20.13 -6.31
C PRO A 189 -3.26 19.37 -7.58
N LEU A 190 -3.49 18.05 -7.46
CA LEU A 190 -3.86 17.18 -8.56
C LEU A 190 -4.91 16.17 -8.09
N ARG A 191 -5.96 15.96 -8.89
CA ARG A 191 -6.90 14.83 -8.77
C ARG A 191 -6.87 13.99 -10.03
N ILE A 192 -6.72 12.68 -9.89
CA ILE A 192 -6.56 11.74 -11.02
C ILE A 192 -7.14 10.36 -10.68
N SER A 193 -7.49 9.56 -11.69
CA SER A 193 -7.81 8.14 -11.51
C SER A 193 -6.52 7.31 -11.36
N ALA A 194 -6.60 6.20 -10.64
CA ALA A 194 -5.48 5.26 -10.48
C ALA A 194 -4.95 4.72 -11.82
N GLU A 195 -5.85 4.57 -12.79
CA GLU A 195 -5.56 4.16 -14.17
C GLU A 195 -4.51 5.05 -14.83
N TYR A 196 -4.54 6.35 -14.57
CA TYR A 196 -3.70 7.35 -15.26
C TYR A 196 -2.57 7.92 -14.40
N MET A 197 -2.37 7.45 -13.17
CA MET A 197 -1.27 7.90 -12.31
C MET A 197 0.11 7.78 -12.98
N HIS A 198 0.27 6.78 -13.86
CA HIS A 198 1.50 6.56 -14.62
C HIS A 198 1.82 7.67 -15.64
N THR A 199 0.87 8.55 -15.93
CA THR A 199 1.05 9.72 -16.82
C THR A 199 1.66 10.92 -16.11
N ILE A 200 1.75 10.89 -14.77
CA ILE A 200 2.43 11.96 -14.00
C ILE A 200 3.94 11.79 -14.20
N GLY A 201 4.54 12.76 -14.87
CA GLY A 201 5.98 12.82 -15.14
C GLY A 201 6.79 13.33 -13.95
N VAL A 202 8.07 13.60 -14.22
CA VAL A 202 9.07 14.00 -13.22
C VAL A 202 9.23 15.52 -13.12
N GLY A 203 9.93 15.98 -12.09
CA GLY A 203 10.25 17.40 -11.89
C GLY A 203 9.09 18.26 -11.38
N ASN A 204 7.90 17.68 -11.20
CA ASN A 204 6.76 18.39 -10.60
C ASN A 204 7.03 18.71 -9.13
N THR A 205 6.73 19.95 -8.73
CA THR A 205 6.86 20.44 -7.36
C THR A 205 5.50 20.76 -6.78
N PHE A 206 5.15 20.10 -5.69
CA PHE A 206 3.90 20.31 -4.96
C PHE A 206 4.19 21.00 -3.63
N THR A 207 3.75 22.25 -3.50
CA THR A 207 3.89 23.07 -2.28
C THR A 207 2.54 23.17 -1.60
N CYS A 208 2.23 22.19 -0.75
CA CYS A 208 0.96 22.11 -0.05
C CYS A 208 1.16 21.71 1.43
N PRO A 209 0.15 21.94 2.29
CA PRO A 209 0.13 21.40 3.64
C PRO A 209 0.31 19.87 3.68
N ALA A 210 0.75 19.33 4.83
CA ALA A 210 1.13 17.92 4.98
C ALA A 210 -0.03 16.91 4.83
N ASP A 211 -1.27 17.38 4.95
CA ASP A 211 -2.51 16.64 4.73
C ASP A 211 -2.97 16.68 3.27
N LYS A 212 -2.23 17.32 2.38
CA LYS A 212 -2.52 17.41 0.94
C LYS A 212 -1.43 16.73 0.10
N GLY A 213 -1.80 16.34 -1.11
CA GLY A 213 -0.97 15.56 -2.04
C GLY A 213 -1.71 15.25 -3.33
N ILE A 214 -1.37 14.20 -4.04
CA ILE A 214 -2.09 13.79 -5.27
C ILE A 214 -3.33 12.99 -4.85
N SER A 215 -4.52 13.50 -5.10
CA SER A 215 -5.78 12.79 -4.81
C SER A 215 -6.07 11.77 -5.92
N VAL A 216 -6.33 10.53 -5.52
CA VAL A 216 -6.59 9.36 -6.36
C VAL A 216 -7.95 8.81 -6.00
N PHE A 217 -8.94 8.94 -6.88
CA PHE A 217 -10.33 8.73 -6.46
C PHE A 217 -10.86 7.31 -6.59
N SER A 218 -10.47 6.59 -7.64
CA SER A 218 -10.73 5.17 -7.90
C SER A 218 -10.05 4.79 -9.21
N GLY A 219 -10.18 3.54 -9.64
CA GLY A 219 -10.01 3.16 -11.04
C GLY A 219 -9.27 1.85 -11.23
N ASP A 220 -9.64 1.15 -12.29
CA ASP A 220 -9.01 -0.12 -12.68
C ASP A 220 -7.78 0.21 -13.52
N ALA A 221 -6.61 -0.03 -12.96
CA ALA A 221 -5.35 0.20 -13.65
C ALA A 221 -4.89 -1.08 -14.37
N THR A 222 -4.46 -0.93 -15.62
CA THR A 222 -4.03 -2.06 -16.47
C THR A 222 -2.76 -1.72 -17.23
N GLY A 223 -2.17 -2.71 -17.90
CA GLY A 223 -0.97 -2.56 -18.72
C GLY A 223 0.31 -2.43 -17.90
N ASN A 224 1.47 -2.43 -18.58
CA ASN A 224 2.77 -2.35 -17.91
C ASN A 224 3.09 -0.91 -17.52
N ILE A 225 2.79 -0.53 -16.28
CA ILE A 225 2.82 0.85 -15.82
C ILE A 225 3.70 1.04 -14.59
N THR A 226 4.15 2.29 -14.39
CA THR A 226 4.93 2.68 -13.21
C THR A 226 4.23 3.82 -12.48
N TRP A 227 3.89 3.59 -11.20
CA TRP A 227 3.51 4.66 -10.28
C TRP A 227 4.77 5.24 -9.65
N ARG A 228 5.03 6.51 -9.97
CA ARG A 228 6.29 7.18 -9.63
C ARG A 228 6.29 7.72 -8.20
N LYS A 229 7.47 7.95 -7.65
CA LYS A 229 7.62 8.73 -6.42
C LYS A 229 7.47 10.22 -6.72
N HIS A 230 6.68 10.92 -5.91
CA HIS A 230 6.63 12.38 -5.89
C HIS A 230 7.03 12.94 -4.52
N SER A 231 7.20 14.26 -4.43
CA SER A 231 7.56 14.95 -3.18
C SER A 231 6.43 15.00 -2.14
N VAL A 232 5.22 14.60 -2.54
CA VAL A 232 4.00 14.52 -1.72
C VAL A 232 3.37 13.14 -1.89
N PRO A 233 2.59 12.66 -0.91
CA PRO A 233 1.93 11.36 -0.99
C PRO A 233 0.76 11.34 -1.99
N TYR A 234 0.39 10.12 -2.40
CA TYR A 234 -0.90 9.83 -3.01
C TYR A 234 -1.95 9.65 -1.91
N PHE A 235 -3.08 10.32 -2.03
CA PHE A 235 -4.25 10.15 -1.17
C PHE A 235 -5.29 9.34 -1.95
N VAL A 236 -5.49 8.08 -1.54
CA VAL A 236 -6.34 7.12 -2.23
C VAL A 236 -7.71 7.13 -1.56
N ASP A 237 -8.74 7.58 -2.27
CA ASP A 237 -10.08 7.80 -1.72
C ASP A 237 -10.96 6.54 -1.75
N SER A 238 -10.64 5.55 -2.61
CA SER A 238 -11.42 4.32 -2.82
C SER A 238 -10.50 3.17 -3.24
N ASP A 239 -11.08 1.98 -3.39
CA ASP A 239 -10.39 0.80 -3.93
C ASP A 239 -9.71 1.06 -5.29
N ILE A 240 -8.57 0.40 -5.45
CA ILE A 240 -7.85 0.32 -6.71
C ILE A 240 -7.69 -1.15 -7.09
N ASP A 241 -8.25 -1.49 -8.25
CA ASP A 241 -8.02 -2.78 -8.88
C ASP A 241 -6.87 -2.65 -9.88
N TYR A 242 -5.86 -3.50 -9.75
CA TYR A 242 -4.84 -3.66 -10.77
C TYR A 242 -4.97 -5.03 -11.44
N ASP A 243 -5.42 -5.00 -12.69
CA ASP A 243 -5.74 -6.18 -13.49
C ASP A 243 -5.09 -6.08 -14.87
N ASN A 244 -4.44 -7.16 -15.33
CA ASN A 244 -3.82 -7.30 -16.65
C ASN A 244 -2.54 -6.46 -16.85
N GLY A 245 -1.40 -6.96 -16.37
CA GLY A 245 -0.08 -6.39 -16.67
C GLY A 245 0.91 -6.45 -15.50
N THR A 246 1.97 -5.63 -15.56
CA THR A 246 2.87 -5.35 -14.42
C THR A 246 2.74 -3.93 -13.89
N LEU A 247 2.39 -3.79 -12.60
CA LEU A 247 2.43 -2.54 -11.85
C LEU A 247 3.77 -2.43 -11.12
N THR A 248 4.58 -1.44 -11.46
CA THR A 248 5.80 -1.10 -10.72
C THR A 248 5.59 0.14 -9.86
N ILE A 249 5.94 0.06 -8.58
CA ILE A 249 5.92 1.21 -7.67
C ILE A 249 7.36 1.65 -7.38
N GLU A 250 7.66 2.92 -7.64
CA GLU A 250 9.01 3.45 -7.39
C GLU A 250 9.37 3.49 -5.89
N PRO A 251 10.62 3.17 -5.51
CA PRO A 251 11.09 3.26 -4.13
C PRO A 251 10.84 4.65 -3.50
N GLY A 252 10.31 4.67 -2.28
CA GLY A 252 10.03 5.92 -1.55
C GLY A 252 8.68 6.56 -1.87
N ALA A 253 7.85 5.96 -2.71
CA ALA A 253 6.47 6.38 -2.90
C ALA A 253 5.65 6.17 -1.60
N ILE A 254 4.68 7.06 -1.37
CA ILE A 254 3.83 7.04 -0.16
C ILE A 254 2.37 7.08 -0.61
N PHE A 255 1.59 6.10 -0.16
CA PHE A 255 0.16 5.95 -0.40
C PHE A 255 -0.60 6.05 0.93
N LYS A 256 -1.58 6.95 0.98
CA LYS A 256 -2.43 7.22 2.13
C LYS A 256 -3.88 6.89 1.78
N PHE A 257 -4.38 5.76 2.25
CA PHE A 257 -5.73 5.27 1.96
C PHE A 257 -6.76 5.85 2.92
N SER A 258 -7.91 6.25 2.37
CA SER A 258 -9.09 6.61 3.15
C SER A 258 -9.72 5.37 3.79
N ALA A 259 -10.73 5.59 4.65
CA ALA A 259 -11.49 4.50 5.23
C ALA A 259 -12.24 3.74 4.12
N GLY A 260 -12.03 2.43 4.06
CA GLY A 260 -12.59 1.59 3.00
C GLY A 260 -11.72 1.49 1.74
N GLY A 261 -10.55 2.13 1.69
CA GLY A 261 -9.64 1.96 0.56
C GLY A 261 -8.84 0.66 0.64
N GLU A 262 -8.79 -0.07 -0.47
CA GLU A 262 -8.00 -1.28 -0.69
C GLU A 262 -7.15 -1.21 -1.97
N LEU A 263 -6.08 -2.02 -2.03
CA LEU A 263 -5.34 -2.27 -3.27
C LEU A 263 -5.46 -3.76 -3.63
N HIS A 264 -6.13 -4.05 -4.74
CA HIS A 264 -6.26 -5.40 -5.27
C HIS A 264 -5.30 -5.66 -6.42
N ILE A 265 -4.68 -6.84 -6.42
CA ILE A 265 -3.79 -7.29 -7.49
C ILE A 265 -4.31 -8.60 -8.07
N GLY A 266 -4.69 -8.58 -9.35
CA GLY A 266 -5.05 -9.77 -10.12
C GLY A 266 -6.38 -10.40 -9.71
N TYR A 267 -7.40 -9.57 -9.53
CA TYR A 267 -8.73 -10.04 -9.19
C TYR A 267 -9.39 -10.77 -10.37
N TYR A 268 -9.32 -10.17 -11.56
CA TYR A 268 -9.91 -10.72 -12.78
C TYR A 268 -8.87 -11.23 -13.79
N ASN A 269 -7.67 -10.66 -13.82
CA ASN A 269 -6.70 -10.94 -14.88
C ASN A 269 -5.28 -11.10 -14.34
N ASN A 270 -4.43 -11.80 -15.12
CA ASN A 270 -3.04 -12.03 -14.78
C ASN A 270 -2.29 -10.72 -14.52
N SER A 271 -1.78 -10.56 -13.30
CA SER A 271 -1.22 -9.30 -12.84
C SER A 271 0.00 -9.52 -11.97
N THR A 272 0.97 -8.62 -12.07
CA THR A 272 2.19 -8.65 -11.27
C THR A 272 2.37 -7.31 -10.57
N LEU A 273 2.53 -7.33 -9.25
CA LEU A 273 2.99 -6.18 -8.50
C LEU A 273 4.50 -6.25 -8.27
N VAL A 274 5.20 -5.15 -8.56
CA VAL A 274 6.62 -4.93 -8.23
C VAL A 274 6.71 -3.72 -7.31
N ALA A 275 6.56 -3.94 -6.01
CA ALA A 275 6.70 -2.92 -4.96
C ALA A 275 8.02 -3.15 -4.21
N ASN A 276 9.14 -2.89 -4.88
CA ASN A 276 10.47 -3.16 -4.34
C ASN A 276 11.19 -1.85 -4.00
N GLY A 277 11.01 -1.40 -2.75
CA GLY A 277 11.72 -0.26 -2.18
C GLY A 277 13.19 -0.58 -1.86
N THR A 278 13.82 0.31 -1.10
CA THR A 278 15.18 0.11 -0.55
C THR A 278 15.20 0.47 0.93
N SER A 279 16.25 0.09 1.66
CA SER A 279 16.41 0.46 3.08
C SER A 279 16.33 1.97 3.33
N ASN A 280 16.80 2.80 2.39
CA ASN A 280 16.77 4.26 2.48
C ASN A 280 15.52 4.90 1.85
N ASN A 281 14.81 4.18 0.98
CA ASN A 281 13.60 4.65 0.30
C ASN A 281 12.56 3.54 0.32
N ARG A 282 11.97 3.35 1.51
CA ARG A 282 10.90 2.38 1.72
C ARG A 282 9.61 2.87 1.06
N ILE A 283 8.83 1.95 0.51
CA ILE A 283 7.48 2.27 0.00
C ILE A 283 6.53 2.22 1.19
N ILE A 284 5.68 3.23 1.36
CA ILE A 284 4.79 3.33 2.53
C ILE A 284 3.34 3.23 2.07
N PHE A 285 2.60 2.27 2.61
CA PHE A 285 1.15 2.14 2.51
C PHE A 285 0.55 2.36 3.91
N THR A 286 -0.25 3.41 4.08
CA THR A 286 -0.79 3.82 5.38
C THR A 286 -2.16 4.48 5.23
N SER A 287 -2.78 4.87 6.33
CA SER A 287 -4.04 5.61 6.32
C SER A 287 -3.85 7.10 6.07
N SER A 288 -4.85 7.74 5.47
CA SER A 288 -4.98 9.20 5.35
C SER A 288 -5.52 9.89 6.60
N ALA A 289 -5.97 9.12 7.61
CA ALA A 289 -6.47 9.66 8.86
C ALA A 289 -5.37 10.44 9.62
N ALA A 290 -5.73 11.58 10.20
CA ALA A 290 -4.80 12.42 10.97
C ALA A 290 -4.25 11.70 12.22
N VAL A 291 -5.07 10.83 12.83
CA VAL A 291 -4.69 9.93 13.93
C VAL A 291 -5.23 8.54 13.58
N PRO A 292 -4.44 7.69 12.93
CA PRO A 292 -4.93 6.40 12.47
C PRO A 292 -5.07 5.40 13.62
N ALA A 293 -6.16 4.64 13.60
CA ALA A 293 -6.35 3.44 14.42
C ALA A 293 -6.03 2.19 13.60
N ALA A 294 -5.84 1.03 14.24
CA ALA A 294 -5.70 -0.23 13.53
C ALA A 294 -6.94 -0.52 12.65
N GLY A 295 -6.72 -0.82 11.37
CA GLY A 295 -7.78 -0.99 10.37
C GLY A 295 -8.47 0.30 9.94
N ALA A 296 -7.70 1.38 9.84
CA ALA A 296 -8.14 2.64 9.27
C ALA A 296 -8.27 2.62 7.74
N TRP A 297 -7.83 1.53 7.09
CA TRP A 297 -8.04 1.19 5.68
C TRP A 297 -7.99 -0.35 5.53
N GLU A 298 -8.45 -0.88 4.39
CA GLU A 298 -8.76 -2.32 4.29
C GLU A 298 -7.52 -3.18 4.09
N GLY A 299 -6.56 -2.73 3.29
CA GLY A 299 -5.26 -3.39 3.13
C GLY A 299 -4.90 -3.65 1.67
N ILE A 300 -4.09 -4.68 1.46
CA ILE A 300 -3.62 -5.09 0.13
C ILE A 300 -3.99 -6.55 -0.08
N THR A 301 -4.71 -6.86 -1.15
CA THR A 301 -5.11 -8.23 -1.46
C THR A 301 -4.51 -8.70 -2.78
N PHE A 302 -3.80 -9.82 -2.72
CA PHE A 302 -3.33 -10.57 -3.87
C PHE A 302 -4.31 -11.70 -4.16
N TRP A 303 -5.01 -11.58 -5.28
CA TRP A 303 -5.99 -12.54 -5.74
C TRP A 303 -5.34 -13.62 -6.61
N ASP A 304 -6.16 -14.54 -7.11
CA ASP A 304 -5.77 -15.80 -7.73
C ASP A 304 -4.95 -15.61 -9.02
N HIS A 305 -5.12 -14.47 -9.70
CA HIS A 305 -4.37 -14.13 -10.91
C HIS A 305 -3.12 -13.29 -10.62
N SER A 306 -2.72 -13.17 -9.36
CA SER A 306 -1.44 -12.54 -9.01
C SER A 306 -0.26 -13.46 -9.32
N LEU A 307 0.59 -13.07 -10.26
CA LEU A 307 1.72 -13.85 -10.74
C LEU A 307 3.04 -13.18 -10.39
N ASN A 308 3.93 -13.89 -9.70
CA ASN A 308 5.29 -13.44 -9.38
C ASN A 308 5.36 -12.08 -8.67
N SER A 309 4.31 -11.70 -7.93
CA SER A 309 4.27 -10.42 -7.22
C SER A 309 5.33 -10.36 -6.11
N SER A 310 5.92 -9.18 -5.94
CA SER A 310 6.99 -8.94 -4.98
C SER A 310 6.77 -7.63 -4.21
N MET A 311 6.94 -7.71 -2.89
CA MET A 311 7.02 -6.58 -1.99
C MET A 311 8.31 -6.66 -1.21
N GLN A 312 9.16 -5.64 -1.34
CA GLN A 312 10.41 -5.52 -0.60
C GLN A 312 10.58 -4.13 -0.03
N TYR A 313 11.09 -4.02 1.20
CA TYR A 313 11.28 -2.74 1.88
C TYR A 313 10.01 -1.86 1.88
N CYS A 314 8.86 -2.47 2.14
CA CYS A 314 7.57 -1.82 2.26
C CYS A 314 7.12 -1.70 3.73
N ASP A 315 6.52 -0.57 4.09
CA ASP A 315 5.82 -0.37 5.36
C ASP A 315 4.31 -0.39 5.12
N ILE A 316 3.61 -1.36 5.71
CA ILE A 316 2.15 -1.49 5.66
C ILE A 316 1.62 -1.19 7.08
N LEU A 317 0.93 -0.06 7.23
CA LEU A 317 0.60 0.49 8.54
C LEU A 317 -0.91 0.67 8.71
N TYR A 318 -1.46 0.32 9.88
CA TYR A 318 -2.86 0.61 10.25
C TYR A 318 -3.93 -0.04 9.36
N ALA A 319 -3.62 -1.16 8.71
CA ALA A 319 -4.50 -1.83 7.74
C ALA A 319 -5.28 -3.00 8.35
N GLY A 320 -6.16 -3.60 7.54
CA GLY A 320 -6.89 -4.82 7.86
C GLY A 320 -8.30 -4.57 8.40
N THR A 321 -9.13 -5.60 8.31
CA THR A 321 -10.52 -5.56 8.77
C THR A 321 -10.72 -6.50 9.97
N SER A 322 -11.97 -6.75 10.37
CA SER A 322 -12.28 -7.76 11.39
C SER A 322 -12.15 -9.20 10.91
N SER A 323 -12.02 -9.43 9.60
CA SER A 323 -11.94 -10.76 8.98
C SER A 323 -10.76 -10.93 8.02
N GLU A 324 -10.16 -9.84 7.56
CA GLU A 324 -9.04 -9.83 6.61
C GLU A 324 -7.81 -9.17 7.25
N GLY A 325 -6.63 -9.63 6.87
CA GLY A 325 -5.36 -9.11 7.35
C GLY A 325 -4.98 -7.78 6.69
N ALA A 326 -3.89 -7.17 7.15
CA ALA A 326 -3.30 -6.00 6.49
C ALA A 326 -2.81 -6.32 5.06
N VAL A 327 -2.38 -7.57 4.85
CA VAL A 327 -2.12 -8.15 3.53
C VAL A 327 -2.83 -9.49 3.43
N ASN A 328 -3.53 -9.73 2.33
CA ASN A 328 -4.22 -10.99 2.05
C ASN A 328 -3.57 -11.68 0.86
N VAL A 329 -3.24 -12.95 1.01
CA VAL A 329 -2.72 -13.80 -0.07
C VAL A 329 -3.72 -14.92 -0.30
N LYS A 330 -4.50 -14.81 -1.37
CA LYS A 330 -5.52 -15.78 -1.79
C LYS A 330 -4.84 -16.90 -2.61
N THR A 331 -5.42 -17.41 -3.71
CA THR A 331 -4.86 -18.54 -4.48
C THR A 331 -3.63 -18.15 -5.33
N CYS A 332 -2.59 -17.62 -4.71
CA CYS A 332 -1.35 -17.18 -5.36
C CYS A 332 -0.12 -17.32 -4.46
N ALA A 333 1.06 -16.99 -5.00
CA ALA A 333 2.31 -16.97 -4.25
C ALA A 333 3.05 -15.65 -4.46
N ILE A 334 3.51 -15.05 -3.36
CA ILE A 334 4.23 -13.76 -3.39
C ILE A 334 5.63 -13.85 -2.77
N THR A 335 6.50 -12.93 -3.16
CA THR A 335 7.76 -12.65 -2.47
C THR A 335 7.56 -11.48 -1.51
N PHE A 336 7.83 -11.67 -0.22
CA PHE A 336 7.59 -10.69 0.83
C PHE A 336 8.81 -10.58 1.76
N GLN A 337 9.70 -9.60 1.52
CA GLN A 337 10.99 -9.54 2.21
C GLN A 337 11.35 -8.15 2.74
N ASN A 338 11.99 -8.07 3.91
CA ASN A 338 12.44 -6.80 4.51
C ASN A 338 11.31 -5.76 4.73
N ASN A 339 10.08 -6.23 4.89
CA ASN A 339 8.89 -5.39 5.07
C ASN A 339 8.57 -5.19 6.56
N THR A 340 7.79 -4.16 6.85
CA THR A 340 7.20 -3.91 8.16
C THR A 340 5.69 -3.97 8.03
N ILE A 341 5.04 -4.69 8.94
CA ILE A 341 3.60 -4.58 9.18
C ILE A 341 3.41 -4.10 10.62
N ASP A 342 2.69 -3.00 10.79
CA ASP A 342 2.42 -2.44 12.12
C ASP A 342 0.96 -1.97 12.26
N TYR A 343 0.40 -2.13 13.47
CA TYR A 343 -0.99 -1.80 13.80
C TYR A 343 -2.03 -2.44 12.87
N ALA A 344 -1.84 -3.69 12.47
CA ALA A 344 -2.86 -4.43 11.74
C ALA A 344 -4.08 -4.73 12.64
N LYS A 345 -5.30 -4.57 12.14
CA LYS A 345 -6.54 -4.75 12.93
C LYS A 345 -6.72 -6.18 13.44
N THR A 346 -6.45 -7.16 12.61
CA THR A 346 -6.48 -8.58 12.95
C THR A 346 -5.15 -9.22 12.62
N TYR A 347 -5.00 -9.77 11.42
CA TYR A 347 -3.79 -10.43 10.98
C TYR A 347 -2.81 -9.44 10.34
N GLY A 348 -1.51 -9.66 10.56
CA GLY A 348 -0.50 -8.97 9.75
C GLY A 348 -0.59 -9.44 8.30
N ILE A 349 -0.45 -10.74 8.07
CA ILE A 349 -0.78 -11.37 6.79
C ILE A 349 -1.78 -12.50 7.00
N LEU A 350 -2.85 -12.51 6.22
CA LEU A 350 -3.79 -13.62 6.13
C LEU A 350 -3.56 -14.37 4.81
N VAL A 351 -3.12 -15.61 4.90
CA VAL A 351 -2.97 -16.51 3.76
C VAL A 351 -4.13 -17.51 3.78
N ASN A 352 -4.94 -17.54 2.73
CA ASN A 352 -6.10 -18.42 2.62
C ASN A 352 -6.21 -18.99 1.19
N SER A 353 -7.17 -19.89 0.97
CA SER A 353 -7.48 -20.41 -0.38
C SER A 353 -6.27 -20.95 -1.14
N GLU A 354 -5.41 -21.75 -0.47
CA GLU A 354 -4.17 -22.28 -1.05
C GLU A 354 -3.07 -21.24 -1.38
N GLY A 355 -3.16 -20.05 -0.81
CA GLY A 355 -2.09 -19.06 -0.87
C GLY A 355 -0.80 -19.50 -0.21
N SER A 356 0.31 -18.92 -0.65
CA SER A 356 1.64 -19.25 -0.12
C SER A 356 2.66 -18.13 -0.34
N PHE A 357 3.90 -18.38 0.09
CA PHE A 357 5.02 -17.49 -0.22
C PHE A 357 6.03 -18.20 -1.10
N THR A 358 6.45 -17.52 -2.16
CA THR A 358 7.71 -17.86 -2.84
C THR A 358 8.88 -17.61 -1.89
N SER A 359 8.80 -16.55 -1.08
CA SER A 359 9.74 -16.28 0.00
C SER A 359 9.16 -15.29 1.00
N ILE A 360 9.30 -15.56 2.29
CA ILE A 360 9.01 -14.59 3.37
C ILE A 360 10.19 -14.52 4.35
N THR A 361 10.99 -13.45 4.28
CA THR A 361 12.23 -13.31 5.07
C THR A 361 12.44 -11.90 5.59
N ASN A 362 13.12 -11.76 6.72
CA ASN A 362 13.54 -10.47 7.28
C ASN A 362 12.40 -9.44 7.51
N ASN A 363 11.17 -9.90 7.70
CA ASN A 363 10.03 -9.00 7.93
C ASN A 363 9.85 -8.71 9.42
N THR A 364 9.30 -7.54 9.76
CA THR A 364 8.95 -7.18 11.14
C THR A 364 7.45 -7.00 11.27
N PHE A 365 6.83 -7.74 12.19
CA PHE A 365 5.40 -7.65 12.50
C PHE A 365 5.23 -7.11 13.91
N SER A 366 4.52 -5.99 14.06
CA SER A 366 4.26 -5.35 15.35
C SER A 366 2.77 -5.03 15.50
N ASN A 367 2.30 -4.98 16.75
CA ASN A 367 0.94 -4.52 17.11
C ASN A 367 -0.21 -5.10 16.26
N CYS A 368 -0.13 -6.35 15.84
CA CYS A 368 -1.22 -7.04 15.14
C CYS A 368 -2.29 -7.47 16.17
N GLY A 369 -3.56 -7.15 15.89
CA GLY A 369 -4.66 -7.37 16.84
C GLY A 369 -4.93 -8.85 17.16
N ASP A 370 -4.78 -9.73 16.17
CA ASP A 370 -4.84 -11.18 16.37
C ASP A 370 -3.44 -11.80 16.21
N HIS A 371 -3.10 -12.36 15.05
CA HIS A 371 -1.80 -12.99 14.82
C HIS A 371 -0.98 -12.29 13.73
N PRO A 372 0.35 -12.18 13.83
CA PRO A 372 1.17 -11.57 12.78
C PRO A 372 1.05 -12.27 11.43
N LEU A 373 0.82 -13.59 11.42
CA LEU A 373 0.66 -14.40 10.22
C LEU A 373 -0.35 -15.52 10.51
N ARG A 374 -1.33 -15.70 9.62
CA ARG A 374 -2.21 -16.87 9.57
C ARG A 374 -2.04 -17.59 8.24
N MET A 375 -1.81 -18.92 8.27
CA MET A 375 -1.65 -19.72 7.05
C MET A 375 -1.93 -21.22 7.27
N SER A 376 -2.13 -21.98 6.18
CA SER A 376 -2.31 -23.43 6.26
C SER A 376 -1.00 -24.15 6.66
N ALA A 377 -1.12 -25.23 7.43
CA ALA A 377 -0.03 -26.15 7.77
C ALA A 377 0.79 -26.61 6.53
N LYS A 378 0.12 -26.76 5.38
CA LYS A 378 0.72 -27.14 4.09
C LYS A 378 1.87 -26.24 3.65
N TYR A 379 1.78 -24.93 3.92
CA TYR A 379 2.72 -23.94 3.41
C TYR A 379 3.73 -23.45 4.45
N MET A 380 3.70 -23.97 5.67
CA MET A 380 4.56 -23.52 6.78
C MET A 380 6.05 -23.52 6.46
N HIS A 381 6.49 -24.43 5.60
CA HIS A 381 7.88 -24.56 5.16
C HIS A 381 8.38 -23.35 4.34
N THR A 382 7.46 -22.53 3.83
CA THR A 382 7.76 -21.29 3.10
C THR A 382 8.23 -20.16 4.02
N ILE A 383 8.01 -20.25 5.34
CA ILE A 383 8.46 -19.24 6.31
C ILE A 383 9.98 -19.25 6.40
N GLY A 384 10.62 -18.23 5.84
CA GLY A 384 12.07 -18.08 5.85
C GLY A 384 12.61 -17.48 7.16
N THR A 385 13.91 -17.20 7.17
CA THR A 385 14.64 -16.68 8.34
C THR A 385 14.51 -15.16 8.50
N GLY A 386 14.88 -14.66 9.69
CA GLY A 386 14.98 -13.23 9.99
C GLY A 386 13.64 -12.52 10.22
N ASN A 387 12.51 -13.23 10.14
CA ASN A 387 11.22 -12.65 10.50
C ASN A 387 11.13 -12.42 12.02
N VAL A 388 10.71 -11.22 12.41
CA VAL A 388 10.59 -10.76 13.80
C VAL A 388 9.12 -10.51 14.12
N PHE A 389 8.63 -11.15 15.18
CA PHE A 389 7.22 -11.10 15.60
C PHE A 389 7.09 -10.35 16.94
N ASN A 390 7.04 -9.01 16.88
CA ASN A 390 6.91 -8.11 18.03
C ASN A 390 5.45 -7.83 18.42
N CYS A 391 4.59 -8.83 18.28
CA CYS A 391 3.21 -8.77 18.78
C CYS A 391 3.14 -9.21 20.25
N LEU A 392 1.96 -9.08 20.87
CA LEU A 392 1.73 -9.48 22.26
C LEU A 392 2.18 -10.92 22.53
N ALA A 393 2.44 -11.25 23.79
CA ALA A 393 3.08 -12.51 24.18
C ALA A 393 2.28 -13.76 23.76
N ASP A 394 0.95 -13.65 23.70
CA ASP A 394 0.01 -14.68 23.27
C ASP A 394 -0.13 -14.77 21.74
N LYS A 395 0.58 -13.93 20.97
CA LYS A 395 0.50 -13.90 19.51
C LYS A 395 1.77 -14.47 18.88
N GLY A 396 1.56 -15.40 17.95
CA GLY A 396 2.59 -16.06 17.14
C GLY A 396 2.05 -16.43 15.76
N VAL A 397 2.69 -17.34 15.05
CA VAL A 397 2.19 -17.76 13.73
C VAL A 397 1.01 -18.70 13.93
N ASN A 398 -0.15 -18.30 13.41
CA ASN A 398 -1.39 -19.05 13.50
C ASN A 398 -1.55 -19.97 12.29
N ILE A 399 -1.89 -21.22 12.58
CA ILE A 399 -1.91 -22.32 11.63
C ILE A 399 -3.30 -22.93 11.68
N TYR A 400 -3.98 -22.94 10.53
CA TYR A 400 -5.23 -23.68 10.41
C TYR A 400 -5.00 -25.01 9.70
N ALA A 401 -5.94 -25.93 9.92
CA ALA A 401 -5.96 -27.29 9.38
C ALA A 401 -5.59 -27.38 7.89
N GLY A 402 -4.90 -28.46 7.54
CA GLY A 402 -4.61 -28.81 6.15
C GLY A 402 -3.54 -29.89 6.04
N ASP A 403 -3.63 -30.67 4.96
CA ASP A 403 -2.74 -31.79 4.69
C ASP A 403 -1.38 -31.28 4.23
N ALA A 404 -0.39 -31.41 5.10
CA ALA A 404 0.98 -31.11 4.77
C ALA A 404 1.67 -32.34 4.19
N THR A 405 2.42 -32.17 3.10
CA THR A 405 3.08 -33.27 2.37
C THR A 405 4.48 -32.85 1.92
N GLY A 406 5.28 -33.80 1.45
CA GLY A 406 6.63 -33.59 0.94
C GLY A 406 7.73 -33.69 1.99
N ASN A 407 8.97 -33.35 1.62
CA ASN A 407 10.09 -33.31 2.54
C ASN A 407 10.30 -31.87 3.00
N ILE A 408 9.73 -31.53 4.16
CA ILE A 408 9.60 -30.15 4.62
C ILE A 408 10.16 -29.96 6.03
N THR A 409 10.55 -28.72 6.34
CA THR A 409 11.05 -28.33 7.67
C THR A 409 10.19 -27.22 8.25
N TRP A 410 9.68 -27.44 9.46
CA TRP A 410 9.10 -26.39 10.29
C TRP A 410 10.21 -25.81 11.15
N ARG A 411 10.56 -24.56 10.84
CA ARG A 411 11.69 -23.86 11.45
C ARG A 411 11.36 -23.40 12.86
N LYS A 412 12.38 -23.20 13.69
CA LYS A 412 12.21 -22.54 14.98
C LYS A 412 11.91 -21.06 14.73
N LEU A 413 10.87 -20.55 15.38
CA LEU A 413 10.57 -19.12 15.44
C LEU A 413 10.78 -18.58 16.85
N ASP A 414 10.93 -17.26 16.96
CA ASP A 414 11.00 -16.56 18.26
C ASP A 414 9.64 -16.51 18.99
N LYS A 415 8.55 -16.85 18.28
CA LYS A 415 7.19 -16.98 18.81
C LYS A 415 6.63 -18.38 18.52
N PRO A 416 5.65 -18.88 19.32
CA PRO A 416 5.05 -20.18 19.08
C PRO A 416 4.27 -20.25 17.75
N TYR A 417 4.14 -21.47 17.25
CA TYR A 417 3.09 -21.85 16.33
C TYR A 417 1.79 -22.10 17.10
N TYR A 418 0.69 -21.53 16.66
CA TYR A 418 -0.65 -21.74 17.21
C TYR A 418 -1.44 -22.59 16.23
N ILE A 419 -1.79 -23.80 16.60
CA ILE A 419 -2.45 -24.79 15.74
C ILE A 419 -3.94 -24.83 16.08
N GLU A 420 -4.75 -24.59 15.06
CA GLU A 420 -6.21 -24.66 15.12
C GLU A 420 -6.70 -25.90 14.39
N GLY A 421 -7.34 -26.79 15.15
CA GLY A 421 -7.87 -28.03 14.61
C GLY A 421 -6.79 -29.05 14.22
N GLU A 422 -7.20 -30.01 13.39
CA GLU A 422 -6.41 -31.16 13.01
C GLU A 422 -5.37 -30.82 11.94
N ILE A 423 -4.15 -31.30 12.14
CA ILE A 423 -3.11 -31.30 11.11
C ILE A 423 -2.80 -32.74 10.75
N ASP A 424 -3.01 -33.08 9.48
CA ASP A 424 -2.54 -34.33 8.89
C ASP A 424 -1.22 -34.08 8.15
N PHE A 425 -0.22 -34.91 8.43
CA PHE A 425 1.00 -34.99 7.63
C PHE A 425 1.06 -36.36 6.95
N ASP A 426 0.82 -36.34 5.65
CA ASP A 426 0.68 -37.52 4.81
C ASP A 426 1.59 -37.41 3.59
N ASN A 427 2.43 -38.42 3.35
CA ASN A 427 3.39 -38.51 2.25
C ASN A 427 4.61 -37.59 2.40
N GLY A 428 5.67 -38.10 3.04
CA GLY A 428 6.99 -37.47 3.05
C GLY A 428 7.67 -37.46 4.43
N THR A 429 8.55 -36.49 4.64
CA THR A 429 9.27 -36.29 5.91
C THR A 429 9.08 -34.87 6.42
N LEU A 430 8.50 -34.73 7.61
CA LEU A 430 8.43 -33.47 8.33
C LEU A 430 9.55 -33.41 9.37
N THR A 431 10.40 -32.39 9.28
CA THR A 431 11.40 -32.08 10.32
C THR A 431 10.98 -30.87 11.13
N ILE A 432 10.98 -30.97 12.45
CA ILE A 432 10.74 -29.83 13.35
C ILE A 432 12.06 -29.43 13.99
N GLU A 433 12.45 -28.16 13.84
CA GLU A 433 13.73 -27.68 14.39
C GLU A 433 13.73 -27.62 15.94
N PRO A 434 14.87 -27.90 16.60
CA PRO A 434 15.01 -27.79 18.04
C PRO A 434 14.54 -26.46 18.61
N GLY A 435 13.84 -26.48 19.75
CA GLY A 435 13.35 -25.27 20.42
C GLY A 435 12.03 -24.73 19.86
N THR A 436 11.42 -25.41 18.89
CA THR A 436 10.09 -25.06 18.37
C THR A 436 9.00 -25.30 19.41
N ILE A 437 8.05 -24.37 19.52
CA ILE A 437 6.88 -24.48 20.41
C ILE A 437 5.62 -24.53 19.54
N LEU A 438 4.86 -25.61 19.68
CA LEU A 438 3.58 -25.87 19.03
C LEU A 438 2.47 -25.83 20.07
N LYS A 439 1.53 -24.89 19.92
CA LYS A 439 0.42 -24.65 20.83
C LYS A 439 -0.91 -25.02 20.17
N PHE A 440 -1.52 -26.11 20.62
CA PHE A 440 -2.76 -26.64 20.07
C PHE A 440 -3.98 -26.05 20.78
N ASP A 441 -4.98 -25.66 20.00
CA ASP A 441 -6.31 -25.34 20.53
C ASP A 441 -7.04 -26.59 21.05
N ALA A 442 -8.26 -26.40 21.55
CA ALA A 442 -9.02 -27.50 22.14
C ALA A 442 -9.32 -28.63 21.16
N ASN A 443 -9.33 -28.38 19.86
CA ASN A 443 -9.59 -29.37 18.82
C ASN A 443 -8.31 -29.76 18.09
N GLY A 444 -7.16 -29.29 18.57
CA GLY A 444 -5.87 -29.52 17.95
C GLY A 444 -5.42 -30.96 18.12
N SER A 445 -5.13 -31.60 16.99
CA SER A 445 -4.51 -32.92 16.88
C SER A 445 -3.39 -32.86 15.84
N PHE A 446 -2.41 -33.75 15.96
CA PHE A 446 -1.34 -33.85 14.97
C PHE A 446 -1.14 -35.30 14.54
N HIS A 447 -1.57 -35.59 13.32
CA HIS A 447 -1.57 -36.93 12.76
C HIS A 447 -0.42 -37.12 11.79
N ILE A 448 0.26 -38.27 11.91
CA ILE A 448 1.35 -38.65 11.03
C ILE A 448 1.00 -39.98 10.37
N GLY A 449 0.91 -39.98 9.04
CA GLY A 449 0.71 -41.18 8.23
C GLY A 449 -0.68 -41.78 8.35
N TYR A 450 -1.72 -40.94 8.34
CA TYR A 450 -3.10 -41.40 8.38
C TYR A 450 -3.51 -42.04 7.05
N TYR A 451 -3.14 -41.43 5.92
CA TYR A 451 -3.43 -41.94 4.59
C TYR A 451 -2.22 -42.46 3.83
N ASN A 452 -1.02 -41.90 4.07
CA ASN A 452 0.17 -42.20 3.27
C ASN A 452 1.45 -42.32 4.11
N ASN A 453 2.45 -43.00 3.57
CA ASN A 453 3.73 -43.21 4.26
C ASN A 453 4.39 -41.89 4.67
N SER A 454 4.60 -41.72 5.98
CA SER A 454 5.03 -40.43 6.54
C SER A 454 6.02 -40.58 7.69
N THR A 455 6.96 -39.65 7.78
CA THR A 455 8.00 -39.63 8.81
C THR A 455 8.00 -38.29 9.53
N LEU A 456 7.98 -38.31 10.86
CA LEU A 456 8.18 -37.12 11.69
C LEU A 456 9.55 -37.19 12.38
N ILE A 457 10.37 -36.16 12.18
CA ILE A 457 11.66 -35.97 12.84
C ILE A 457 11.53 -34.76 13.77
N ALA A 458 11.22 -35.01 15.04
CA ALA A 458 11.14 -34.00 16.09
C ALA A 458 12.29 -34.21 17.09
N ASN A 459 13.49 -33.83 16.69
CA ASN A 459 14.70 -34.07 17.49
C ASN A 459 15.27 -32.75 18.03
N GLY A 460 14.86 -32.38 19.24
CA GLY A 460 15.42 -31.28 20.01
C GLY A 460 16.77 -31.62 20.65
N ASN A 461 17.19 -30.80 21.61
CA ASN A 461 18.38 -31.06 22.44
C ASN A 461 18.15 -30.60 23.89
N SER A 462 19.06 -30.95 24.80
CA SER A 462 18.94 -30.63 26.23
C SER A 462 18.80 -29.14 26.56
N SER A 463 19.21 -28.25 25.63
CA SER A 463 19.03 -26.79 25.77
C SER A 463 17.82 -26.25 25.02
N ASN A 464 17.28 -26.99 24.04
CA ASN A 464 16.21 -26.55 23.14
C ASN A 464 15.26 -27.72 22.89
N TYR A 465 14.37 -27.96 23.85
CA TYR A 465 13.30 -28.94 23.67
C TYR A 465 12.30 -28.48 22.61
N ILE A 466 11.74 -29.43 21.86
CA ILE A 466 10.54 -29.17 21.06
C ILE A 466 9.33 -29.35 21.98
N GLU A 467 8.44 -28.37 22.06
CA GLU A 467 7.30 -28.40 22.99
C GLU A 467 5.97 -28.47 22.23
N PHE A 468 5.21 -29.55 22.48
CA PHE A 468 3.81 -29.72 22.10
C PHE A 468 2.95 -29.44 23.33
N THR A 469 2.15 -28.37 23.30
CA THR A 469 1.38 -27.90 24.46
C THR A 469 0.08 -27.24 24.04
N SER A 470 -0.74 -26.82 25.00
CA SER A 470 -2.00 -26.13 24.72
C SER A 470 -1.80 -24.63 24.45
N SER A 471 -2.67 -24.05 23.61
CA SER A 471 -2.80 -22.61 23.43
C SER A 471 -3.62 -21.91 24.53
N ALA A 472 -4.30 -22.67 25.40
CA ALA A 472 -5.06 -22.12 26.51
C ALA A 472 -4.16 -21.36 27.51
N SER A 473 -4.66 -20.24 28.04
CA SER A 473 -3.94 -19.41 29.01
C SER A 473 -3.74 -20.09 30.38
N SER A 474 -4.62 -21.03 30.72
CA SER A 474 -4.57 -21.87 31.93
C SER A 474 -5.00 -23.30 31.59
N PRO A 475 -4.13 -24.10 30.94
CA PRO A 475 -4.51 -25.40 30.43
C PRO A 475 -4.73 -26.41 31.56
N ALA A 476 -5.81 -27.19 31.45
CA ALA A 476 -6.04 -28.38 32.25
C ALA A 476 -5.41 -29.61 31.57
N ALA A 477 -5.34 -30.74 32.27
CA ALA A 477 -4.98 -32.01 31.64
C ALA A 477 -6.04 -32.37 30.58
N GLY A 478 -5.61 -32.75 29.37
CA GLY A 478 -6.53 -33.00 28.25
C GLY A 478 -7.07 -31.74 27.57
N ALA A 479 -6.32 -30.63 27.62
CA ALA A 479 -6.68 -29.36 26.98
C ALA A 479 -6.63 -29.40 25.45
N TRP A 480 -5.92 -30.36 24.85
CA TRP A 480 -5.90 -30.64 23.41
C TRP A 480 -5.82 -32.17 23.19
N ASP A 481 -6.04 -32.63 21.96
CA ASP A 481 -6.22 -34.06 21.67
C ASP A 481 -4.94 -34.86 21.86
N CYS A 482 -4.12 -35.02 20.82
CA CYS A 482 -2.89 -35.79 20.88
C CYS A 482 -2.01 -35.57 19.65
N VAL A 483 -0.77 -36.07 19.73
CA VAL A 483 -0.05 -36.49 18.53
C VAL A 483 -0.40 -37.96 18.26
N HIS A 484 -0.82 -38.29 17.04
CA HIS A 484 -1.18 -39.66 16.66
C HIS A 484 -0.32 -40.14 15.48
N LEU A 485 0.45 -41.20 15.71
CA LEU A 485 1.16 -41.95 14.68
C LEU A 485 0.28 -43.09 14.18
N TRP A 486 -0.15 -43.01 12.92
CA TRP A 486 -1.03 -44.01 12.31
C TRP A 486 -0.22 -45.14 11.65
N ASP A 487 -0.90 -46.09 11.03
CA ASP A 487 -0.30 -47.32 10.49
C ASP A 487 0.63 -47.08 9.30
N ASN A 488 0.50 -45.94 8.59
CA ASN A 488 1.46 -45.53 7.57
C ASN A 488 2.60 -44.65 8.13
N ASN A 489 2.69 -44.44 9.43
CA ASN A 489 3.89 -43.85 10.03
C ASN A 489 5.09 -44.79 9.83
N THR A 490 6.22 -44.24 9.35
CA THR A 490 7.44 -45.05 9.16
C THR A 490 8.21 -45.23 10.46
N SER A 491 9.00 -46.30 10.53
CA SER A 491 9.90 -46.59 11.67
C SER A 491 11.00 -45.55 11.88
N ASN A 492 11.23 -44.66 10.90
CA ASN A 492 12.19 -43.57 11.00
C ASN A 492 11.67 -42.39 11.81
N THR A 493 10.39 -42.39 12.20
CA THR A 493 9.83 -41.36 13.08
C THR A 493 10.57 -41.34 14.41
N SER A 494 11.01 -40.15 14.81
CA SER A 494 11.86 -39.95 15.97
C SER A 494 11.47 -38.72 16.76
N PHE A 495 11.42 -38.90 18.07
CA PHE A 495 11.30 -37.83 19.05
C PHE A 495 12.50 -37.88 19.99
N GLN A 496 13.21 -36.76 20.09
CA GLN A 496 14.30 -36.59 21.03
C GLN A 496 14.17 -35.25 21.73
N TYR A 497 14.27 -35.20 23.06
CA TYR A 497 14.11 -33.96 23.83
C TYR A 497 12.81 -33.21 23.45
N CYS A 498 11.68 -33.93 23.43
CA CYS A 498 10.36 -33.35 23.24
C CYS A 498 9.63 -33.20 24.57
N LYS A 499 8.75 -32.20 24.69
CA LYS A 499 7.80 -32.07 25.79
C LYS A 499 6.39 -32.19 25.24
N PHE A 500 5.61 -33.12 25.77
CA PHE A 500 4.19 -33.24 25.51
C PHE A 500 3.43 -32.85 26.78
N LYS A 501 2.73 -31.71 26.73
CA LYS A 501 2.07 -31.13 27.90
C LYS A 501 0.57 -30.94 27.67
N TYR A 502 -0.25 -31.24 28.67
CA TYR A 502 -1.69 -30.93 28.68
C TYR A 502 -2.52 -31.60 27.57
N ALA A 503 -2.00 -32.66 26.95
CA ALA A 503 -2.68 -33.42 25.91
C ALA A 503 -3.61 -34.50 26.48
N GLY A 504 -4.17 -35.37 25.65
CA GLY A 504 -4.99 -36.51 26.04
C GLY A 504 -6.44 -36.15 26.33
N LYS A 505 -7.05 -35.32 25.49
CA LYS A 505 -8.47 -34.94 25.58
C LYS A 505 -9.41 -36.15 25.44
N GLY A 506 -10.59 -36.05 26.03
CA GLY A 506 -11.67 -37.02 25.87
C GLY A 506 -11.84 -37.95 27.07
N SER A 507 -12.63 -39.01 26.89
CA SER A 507 -12.98 -39.97 27.94
C SER A 507 -12.68 -41.42 27.59
N SER A 508 -12.16 -41.68 26.39
CA SER A 508 -11.80 -43.03 25.97
C SER A 508 -10.66 -43.59 26.82
N SER A 509 -10.60 -44.92 26.95
CA SER A 509 -9.57 -45.60 27.74
C SER A 509 -8.18 -45.54 27.11
N ASP A 510 -8.12 -45.18 25.82
CA ASP A 510 -6.92 -45.08 24.99
C ASP A 510 -6.44 -43.63 24.78
N ARG A 511 -7.11 -42.63 25.36
CA ARG A 511 -6.68 -41.22 25.24
C ARG A 511 -5.28 -41.04 25.84
N ALA A 512 -4.41 -40.31 25.14
CA ALA A 512 -3.02 -40.14 25.53
C ALA A 512 -2.42 -38.87 24.93
N ALA A 513 -1.24 -38.47 25.39
CA ALA A 513 -0.52 -37.36 24.77
C ALA A 513 0.12 -37.76 23.42
N LEU A 514 0.63 -38.99 23.33
CA LEU A 514 1.13 -39.61 22.10
C LEU A 514 0.43 -40.96 21.90
N LYS A 515 -0.26 -41.11 20.77
CA LYS A 515 -0.90 -42.37 20.35
C LYS A 515 -0.11 -42.98 19.19
N ALA A 516 -0.02 -44.31 19.15
CA ALA A 516 0.54 -45.04 18.03
C ALA A 516 -0.32 -46.25 17.67
N SER A 517 -0.62 -46.41 16.38
CA SER A 517 -1.44 -47.50 15.84
C SER A 517 -0.67 -48.28 14.78
N SER A 518 -0.46 -49.58 15.02
CA SER A 518 0.22 -50.52 14.11
C SER A 518 1.56 -50.02 13.55
N THR A 519 2.34 -49.29 14.34
CA THR A 519 3.58 -48.65 13.88
C THR A 519 4.74 -48.78 14.88
N SER A 520 5.93 -48.35 14.46
CA SER A 520 7.11 -48.27 15.33
C SER A 520 7.79 -46.91 15.20
N PHE A 521 8.47 -46.47 16.24
CA PHE A 521 9.16 -45.18 16.28
C PHE A 521 10.26 -45.17 17.35
N SER A 522 11.03 -44.09 17.42
CA SER A 522 12.01 -43.86 18.50
C SER A 522 11.62 -42.67 19.37
N LEU A 523 11.86 -42.81 20.69
CA LEU A 523 11.46 -41.83 21.70
C LEU A 523 12.53 -41.77 22.81
N ASN A 524 13.31 -40.70 22.86
CA ASN A 524 14.40 -40.55 23.83
C ASN A 524 14.36 -39.20 24.55
N ASN A 525 14.63 -39.20 25.86
CA ASN A 525 14.72 -37.99 26.68
C ASN A 525 13.49 -37.07 26.56
N CYS A 526 12.30 -37.63 26.34
CA CYS A 526 11.06 -36.87 26.20
C CYS A 526 10.34 -36.76 27.55
N GLU A 527 9.61 -35.66 27.73
CA GLU A 527 8.82 -35.37 28.93
C GLU A 527 7.33 -35.40 28.60
N PHE A 528 6.56 -36.19 29.32
CA PHE A 528 5.11 -36.22 29.25
C PHE A 528 4.55 -35.68 30.55
N SER A 529 3.77 -34.59 30.48
CA SER A 529 3.21 -33.98 31.68
C SER A 529 1.77 -33.55 31.53
N TYR A 530 0.98 -33.72 32.61
CA TYR A 530 -0.41 -33.29 32.68
C TYR A 530 -1.29 -33.88 31.56
N SER A 531 -1.09 -35.15 31.21
CA SER A 531 -1.98 -35.81 30.25
C SER A 531 -3.33 -36.14 30.87
N GLY A 532 -4.42 -35.84 30.16
CA GLY A 532 -5.79 -36.23 30.52
C GLY A 532 -6.01 -37.75 30.49
N GLY A 533 -5.09 -38.50 29.88
CA GLY A 533 -5.05 -39.96 29.91
C GLY A 533 -3.64 -40.49 30.13
N TRP A 534 -3.18 -41.35 29.23
CA TRP A 534 -1.83 -41.91 29.28
C TRP A 534 -0.78 -40.89 28.81
N GLY A 535 0.48 -41.05 29.23
CA GLY A 535 1.58 -40.38 28.54
C GLY A 535 1.66 -40.86 27.08
N ILE A 536 1.73 -42.18 26.91
CA ILE A 536 1.77 -42.86 25.61
C ILE A 536 0.71 -43.97 25.59
N TYR A 537 0.04 -44.15 24.45
CA TYR A 537 -0.81 -45.33 24.23
C TYR A 537 -0.41 -46.05 22.94
N LEU A 538 -0.16 -47.36 23.05
CA LEU A 538 0.28 -48.21 21.95
C LEU A 538 -0.80 -49.23 21.58
N PHE A 539 -1.31 -49.14 20.35
CA PHE A 539 -2.18 -50.14 19.74
C PHE A 539 -1.37 -50.96 18.74
N SER A 540 -1.06 -52.23 19.06
CA SER A 540 -0.20 -53.09 18.22
C SER A 540 1.10 -52.38 17.75
N SER A 541 1.66 -51.53 18.61
CA SER A 541 2.78 -50.62 18.29
C SER A 541 3.94 -50.80 19.26
N THR A 542 5.14 -50.38 18.85
CA THR A 542 6.34 -50.43 19.71
C THR A 542 7.15 -49.14 19.57
N TYR A 543 7.92 -48.78 20.59
CA TYR A 543 8.95 -47.74 20.45
C TYR A 543 10.27 -48.20 21.07
N THR A 544 11.36 -47.60 20.59
CA THR A 544 12.70 -47.78 21.16
C THR A 544 13.18 -46.48 21.80
N GLY A 545 13.95 -46.58 22.88
CA GLY A 545 14.60 -45.43 23.50
C GLY A 545 14.45 -45.40 25.02
N SER A 546 15.13 -44.45 25.65
CA SER A 546 15.22 -44.34 27.11
C SER A 546 15.27 -42.87 27.57
N GLY A 547 15.25 -42.65 28.89
CA GLY A 547 15.30 -41.30 29.48
C GLY A 547 13.98 -40.53 29.41
N ASN A 548 12.87 -41.18 29.03
CA ASN A 548 11.56 -40.55 29.02
C ASN A 548 11.00 -40.42 30.44
N THR A 549 10.35 -39.30 30.74
CA THR A 549 9.78 -39.01 32.06
C THR A 549 8.29 -38.72 31.96
N PHE A 550 7.54 -39.11 32.99
CA PHE A 550 6.10 -38.98 33.06
C PHE A 550 5.71 -38.30 34.37
N THR A 551 4.83 -37.31 34.30
CA THR A 551 4.38 -36.56 35.48
C THR A 551 2.92 -36.19 35.34
N SER A 552 2.08 -36.61 36.29
CA SER A 552 0.66 -36.28 36.29
C SER A 552 -0.09 -36.75 35.04
N CYS A 553 0.21 -37.94 34.53
CA CYS A 553 -0.56 -38.63 33.50
C CYS A 553 -1.69 -39.44 34.16
N THR A 554 -2.94 -39.10 33.87
CA THR A 554 -4.12 -39.56 34.63
C THR A 554 -4.34 -41.08 34.60
N LEU A 555 -4.01 -41.75 33.48
CA LEU A 555 -4.19 -43.20 33.34
C LEU A 555 -2.90 -44.00 33.55
N GLY A 556 -1.74 -43.32 33.62
CA GLY A 556 -0.41 -43.93 33.77
C GLY A 556 0.55 -43.51 32.66
N ASP A 557 1.75 -44.09 32.70
CA ASP A 557 2.85 -43.71 31.82
C ASP A 557 2.65 -44.22 30.38
N VAL A 558 2.49 -45.54 30.24
CA VAL A 558 2.32 -46.23 28.94
C VAL A 558 1.18 -47.24 29.02
N GLY A 559 0.18 -47.06 28.15
CA GLY A 559 -0.94 -47.99 27.97
C GLY A 559 -0.76 -48.85 26.71
N HIS A 560 -1.36 -50.04 26.72
CA HIS A 560 -1.26 -51.02 25.63
C HIS A 560 -2.63 -51.63 25.29
N ASN A 561 -2.80 -51.98 24.01
CA ASN A 561 -3.82 -52.91 23.52
C ASN A 561 -3.17 -53.94 22.58
#